data_AF-A0A1W6JYL4-F1
#
_entry.id   AF-A0A1W6JYL4-F1
#
_cell.length_a   1.000
_cell.length_b   1.000
_cell.length_c   1.000
_cell.angle_alpha   90.00
_cell.angle_beta   90.00
_cell.angle_gamma   90.00
#
_symmetry.space_group_name_H-M   'P 1'
#
loop_
_entity.id
_entity.type
_entity.pdbx_description
1 polymer ?
#
loop_
_entity_poly.entity_id
_entity_poly.type
_entity_poly.pdbx_seq_one_letter_code
_entity_poly.pdbx_strand_id
1 'polypeptide(L)'
;MSSLLRGFILKQLGIQEIIDDTLRDLAGADPEIIKLLMPKRYAPVDSKQELLNLAKQLGINAEIKDSKEPIDEVRRATAISSNVTPLNIENPLDVLWQIAMHFKGDINANNKNS
;
A
#
# COMPACT_ATOMS: atom_id res chain seq x y z
N MET A 1 5.66 -17.59 -8.32
CA MET A 1 6.45 -17.53 -9.58
C MET A 1 7.90 -17.83 -9.23
N SER A 2 8.43 -18.98 -9.67
CA SER A 2 9.79 -19.40 -9.33
C SER A 2 10.82 -18.40 -9.88
N SER A 3 11.93 -18.23 -9.17
CA SER A 3 13.08 -17.40 -9.59
C SER A 3 13.60 -17.80 -10.98
N LEU A 4 13.48 -19.09 -11.33
CA LEU A 4 13.88 -19.66 -12.61
C LEU A 4 13.07 -19.13 -13.79
N LEU A 5 11.74 -19.05 -13.65
CA LEU A 5 10.86 -18.51 -14.69
C LEU A 5 11.11 -17.02 -14.95
N ARG A 6 11.47 -16.26 -13.91
CA ARG A 6 11.83 -14.85 -14.07
C ARG A 6 13.17 -14.64 -14.75
N GLY A 7 14.18 -15.42 -14.38
CA GLY A 7 15.49 -15.36 -15.03
C GLY A 7 15.38 -15.69 -16.53
N PHE A 8 14.52 -16.64 -16.88
CA PHE A 8 14.24 -16.98 -18.28
C PHE A 8 13.57 -15.84 -19.05
N ILE A 9 12.51 -15.24 -18.49
CA ILE A 9 11.79 -14.13 -19.14
C ILE A 9 12.68 -12.88 -19.30
N LEU A 10 13.46 -12.53 -18.27
CA LEU A 10 14.36 -11.37 -18.31
C LEU A 10 15.49 -11.54 -19.34
N LYS A 11 16.01 -12.77 -19.49
CA LYS A 11 16.98 -13.11 -20.55
C LYS A 11 16.35 -13.06 -21.94
N GLN A 12 15.16 -13.64 -22.11
CA GLN A 12 14.51 -13.75 -23.42
C GLN A 12 14.08 -12.39 -23.97
N LEU A 13 13.74 -11.43 -23.10
CA LEU A 13 13.36 -10.06 -23.47
C LEU A 13 14.55 -9.12 -23.68
N GLY A 14 15.80 -9.58 -23.50
CA GLY A 14 17.01 -8.73 -23.62
C GLY A 14 17.14 -7.68 -22.50
N ILE A 15 16.22 -7.64 -21.55
CA ILE A 15 16.23 -6.69 -20.43
C ILE A 15 17.46 -6.93 -19.53
N GLN A 16 17.88 -8.19 -19.40
CA GLN A 16 19.06 -8.53 -18.61
C GLN A 16 20.35 -7.94 -19.21
N GLU A 17 20.52 -7.98 -20.53
CA GLU A 17 21.70 -7.38 -21.20
C GLU A 17 21.69 -5.85 -21.05
N ILE A 18 20.54 -5.20 -21.19
CA ILE A 18 20.41 -3.75 -20.99
C ILE A 18 20.76 -3.37 -19.56
N ILE A 19 20.29 -4.13 -18.56
CA ILE A 19 20.62 -3.90 -17.14
C ILE A 19 22.12 -4.12 -16.91
N ASP A 20 22.69 -5.20 -17.44
CA ASP A 20 24.10 -5.53 -17.24
C ASP A 20 25.03 -4.50 -17.90
N ASP A 21 24.66 -3.98 -19.08
CA ASP A 21 25.40 -2.91 -19.77
C ASP A 21 25.27 -1.57 -19.04
N THR A 22 24.07 -1.19 -18.58
CA THR A 22 23.92 0.02 -17.75
C THR A 22 24.67 -0.08 -16.43
N LEU A 23 24.69 -1.25 -15.78
CA LEU A 23 25.47 -1.46 -14.56
C LEU A 23 26.98 -1.38 -14.79
N ARG A 24 27.47 -1.82 -15.96
CA ARG A 24 28.87 -1.66 -16.37
C ARG A 24 29.22 -0.20 -16.65
N ASP A 25 28.34 0.53 -17.33
CA ASP A 25 28.51 1.97 -17.59
C ASP A 25 28.47 2.80 -16.30
N LEU A 26 27.79 2.30 -15.28
CA LEU A 26 27.68 2.89 -13.95
C LEU A 26 28.70 2.32 -12.95
N ALA A 27 29.68 1.54 -13.38
CA ALA A 27 30.74 1.01 -12.53
C ALA A 27 31.62 2.16 -12.00
N GLY A 28 31.23 2.73 -10.86
CA GLY A 28 31.83 3.93 -10.27
C GLY A 28 30.80 4.98 -9.82
N ALA A 29 29.52 4.82 -10.18
CA ALA A 29 28.43 5.66 -9.71
C ALA A 29 28.06 5.34 -8.25
N ASP A 30 27.52 6.35 -7.57
CA ASP A 30 27.01 6.21 -6.20
C ASP A 30 26.02 5.02 -6.11
N PRO A 31 26.20 4.10 -5.15
CA PRO A 31 25.28 3.00 -4.89
C PRO A 31 23.81 3.42 -4.76
N GLU A 32 23.51 4.66 -4.37
CA GLU A 32 22.14 5.19 -4.35
C GLU A 32 21.55 5.40 -5.75
N ILE A 33 22.34 5.84 -6.73
CA ILE A 33 21.89 6.04 -8.11
C ILE A 33 21.60 4.69 -8.77
N ILE A 34 22.44 3.68 -8.50
CA ILE A 34 22.24 2.31 -9.00
C ILE A 34 20.94 1.71 -8.43
N LYS A 35 20.59 2.03 -7.17
CA LYS A 35 19.31 1.61 -6.55
C LYS A 35 18.08 2.24 -7.21
N LEU A 36 18.19 3.40 -7.87
CA LEU A 36 17.07 4.03 -8.59
C LEU A 36 16.74 3.32 -9.90
N LEU A 37 17.74 2.70 -10.53
CA LEU A 37 17.59 2.02 -11.82
C LEU A 37 17.13 0.57 -11.67
N MET A 38 17.40 -0.03 -10.52
CA MET A 38 16.89 -1.36 -10.22
C MET A 38 15.41 -1.31 -9.84
N PRO A 39 14.54 -2.12 -10.47
CA PRO A 39 13.14 -2.21 -10.08
C PRO A 39 13.04 -2.76 -8.65
N LYS A 40 12.90 -1.85 -7.68
CA LYS A 40 12.75 -2.18 -6.27
C LYS A 40 11.34 -2.69 -6.03
N ARG A 41 11.23 -3.94 -5.61
CA ARG A 41 9.96 -4.48 -5.10
C ARG A 41 9.77 -3.92 -3.70
N TYR A 42 8.80 -3.02 -3.58
CA TYR A 42 8.31 -2.62 -2.28
C TYR A 42 7.45 -3.76 -1.71
N ALA A 43 7.67 -4.11 -0.45
CA ALA A 43 6.75 -4.98 0.25
C ALA A 43 5.36 -4.32 0.29
N PRO A 44 4.26 -5.09 0.22
CA PRO A 44 2.94 -4.52 0.40
C PRO A 44 2.85 -3.83 1.76
N VAL A 45 2.24 -2.64 1.78
CA VAL A 45 1.96 -1.96 3.04
C VAL A 45 0.83 -2.69 3.77
N ASP A 46 0.96 -2.89 5.09
CA ASP A 46 -0.09 -3.49 5.89
C ASP A 46 -1.24 -2.49 6.11
N SER A 47 -2.34 -2.69 5.40
CA SER A 47 -3.52 -1.82 5.44
C SER A 47 -4.15 -1.73 6.84
N LYS A 48 -4.12 -2.83 7.62
CA LYS A 48 -4.71 -2.82 8.96
C LYS A 48 -3.85 -2.01 9.90
N GLN A 49 -2.54 -2.23 9.83
CA GLN A 49 -1.60 -1.46 10.64
C GLN A 49 -1.69 0.03 10.32
N GLU A 50 -1.81 0.39 9.04
CA GLU A 50 -1.96 1.81 8.70
C GLU A 50 -3.29 2.41 9.14
N LEU A 51 -4.38 1.65 9.06
CA LEU A 51 -5.65 2.12 9.59
C LEU A 51 -5.59 2.34 11.11
N LEU A 52 -4.90 1.47 11.86
CA LEU A 52 -4.67 1.62 13.30
C LEU A 52 -3.81 2.84 13.62
N ASN A 53 -2.74 3.07 12.83
CA ASN A 53 -1.89 4.25 12.97
C ASN A 53 -2.70 5.53 12.75
N LEU A 54 -3.52 5.56 11.69
CA LEU A 54 -4.41 6.68 11.37
C LEU A 54 -5.40 6.93 12.51
N ALA A 55 -6.10 5.89 12.98
CA ALA A 55 -7.05 6.02 14.07
C ALA A 55 -6.39 6.60 15.34
N LYS A 56 -5.18 6.12 15.66
CA LYS A 56 -4.39 6.63 16.79
C LYS A 56 -3.99 8.11 16.61
N GLN A 57 -3.56 8.50 15.42
CA GLN A 57 -3.20 9.88 15.10
C GLN A 57 -4.40 10.83 15.24
N LEU A 58 -5.59 10.36 14.88
CA LEU A 58 -6.84 11.13 14.98
C LEU A 58 -7.49 11.05 16.37
N GLY A 59 -6.92 10.31 17.32
CA GLY A 59 -7.52 10.12 18.65
C GLY A 59 -8.83 9.33 18.62
N ILE A 60 -9.04 8.48 17.60
CA ILE A 60 -10.25 7.67 17.43
C ILE A 60 -10.05 6.34 18.14
N ASN A 61 -10.94 6.02 19.09
CA ASN A 61 -11.00 4.71 19.74
C ASN A 61 -11.92 3.75 18.97
N ALA A 62 -11.57 3.44 17.73
CA ALA A 62 -12.27 2.45 16.93
C ALA A 62 -11.75 1.04 17.23
N GLU A 63 -12.65 0.10 17.54
CA GLU A 63 -12.28 -1.30 17.71
C GLU A 63 -12.17 -1.98 16.35
N ILE A 64 -10.94 -2.09 15.82
CA ILE A 64 -10.68 -2.68 14.50
C ILE A 64 -10.38 -4.17 14.65
N LYS A 65 -11.40 -5.01 14.42
CA LYS A 65 -11.30 -6.48 14.44
C LYS A 65 -11.29 -7.06 13.03
N ASP A 66 -10.55 -8.15 12.86
CA ASP A 66 -10.52 -8.89 11.59
C ASP A 66 -11.84 -9.61 11.38
N SER A 67 -12.42 -9.46 10.19
CA SER A 67 -13.59 -10.25 9.83
C SER A 67 -13.20 -11.70 9.58
N LYS A 68 -14.08 -12.62 10.01
CA LYS A 68 -13.99 -14.05 9.70
C LYS A 68 -14.54 -14.39 8.32
N GLU A 69 -15.20 -13.44 7.66
CA GLU A 69 -15.77 -13.65 6.33
C GLU A 69 -14.69 -13.68 5.25
N PRO A 70 -14.89 -14.44 4.17
CA PRO A 70 -13.97 -14.43 3.05
C PRO A 70 -13.90 -13.04 2.40
N ILE A 71 -12.70 -12.65 1.98
CA ILE A 71 -12.49 -11.37 1.29
C ILE A 71 -13.03 -11.47 -0.13
N ASP A 72 -13.88 -10.52 -0.49
CA ASP A 72 -14.36 -10.33 -1.85
C ASP A 72 -13.20 -10.23 -2.86
N GLU A 73 -13.36 -10.87 -4.03
CA GLU A 73 -12.30 -10.99 -5.02
C GLU A 73 -11.91 -9.64 -5.63
N VAL A 74 -12.88 -8.74 -5.83
CA VAL A 74 -12.62 -7.40 -6.36
C VAL A 74 -11.80 -6.61 -5.34
N ARG A 75 -12.19 -6.64 -4.06
CA ARG A 75 -11.41 -6.00 -2.98
C ARG A 75 -9.99 -6.54 -2.87
N ARG A 76 -9.83 -7.86 -2.99
CA ARG A 76 -8.52 -8.51 -2.99
C ARG A 76 -7.66 -8.02 -4.16
N ALA A 77 -8.23 -7.96 -5.37
CA ALA A 77 -7.54 -7.49 -6.56
C ALA A 77 -7.13 -6.01 -6.44
N THR A 78 -8.02 -5.15 -5.95
CA THR A 78 -7.75 -3.72 -5.74
C THR A 78 -6.63 -3.48 -4.72
N ALA A 79 -6.58 -4.26 -3.65
CA ALA A 79 -5.50 -4.15 -2.66
C ALA A 79 -4.14 -4.53 -3.27
N ILE A 80 -4.09 -5.64 -4.01
CA ILE A 80 -2.88 -6.10 -4.70
C ILE A 80 -2.40 -5.06 -5.73
N SER A 81 -3.31 -4.50 -6.53
CA SER A 81 -2.94 -3.47 -7.52
C SER A 81 -2.43 -2.18 -6.88
N SER A 82 -2.86 -1.90 -5.65
CA SER A 82 -2.43 -0.74 -4.87
C SER A 82 -1.18 -1.01 -4.01
N ASN A 83 -0.58 -2.21 -4.12
CA ASN A 83 0.54 -2.66 -3.30
C ASN A 83 0.28 -2.56 -1.78
N VAL A 84 -0.92 -2.93 -1.36
CA VAL A 84 -1.32 -3.01 0.05
C VAL A 84 -1.94 -4.37 0.39
N THR A 85 -1.98 -4.73 1.66
CA THR A 85 -2.68 -5.96 2.09
C THR A 85 -4.20 -5.77 2.01
N PRO A 86 -4.98 -6.78 1.60
CA PRO A 86 -6.44 -6.67 1.59
C PRO A 86 -6.98 -6.45 3.01
N LEU A 87 -7.72 -5.35 3.21
CA LEU A 87 -8.33 -5.04 4.49
C LEU A 87 -9.69 -5.73 4.61
N ASN A 88 -9.88 -6.50 5.68
CA ASN A 88 -11.13 -7.17 5.98
C ASN A 88 -11.46 -7.07 7.46
N ILE A 89 -12.45 -6.24 7.80
CA ILE A 89 -12.79 -5.88 9.17
C ILE A 89 -14.27 -6.12 9.43
N GLU A 90 -14.64 -6.49 10.66
CA GLU A 90 -16.01 -6.89 11.01
C GLU A 90 -17.03 -5.77 10.77
N ASN A 91 -16.71 -4.53 11.16
CA ASN A 91 -17.63 -3.40 11.12
C ASN A 91 -17.05 -2.19 10.35
N PRO A 92 -16.90 -2.28 9.02
CA PRO A 92 -16.22 -1.24 8.25
C PRO A 92 -16.98 0.10 8.24
N LEU A 93 -18.32 0.06 8.26
CA LEU A 93 -19.16 1.26 8.28
C LEU A 93 -18.99 2.08 9.56
N ASP A 94 -18.91 1.41 10.72
CA ASP A 94 -18.75 2.08 12.01
C ASP A 94 -17.37 2.75 12.10
N VAL A 95 -16.31 2.04 11.70
CA VAL A 95 -14.95 2.60 11.65
C VAL A 95 -14.90 3.84 10.74
N LEU A 96 -15.51 3.77 9.54
CA LEU A 96 -15.59 4.90 8.63
C LEU A 96 -16.40 6.07 9.21
N TRP A 97 -17.48 5.79 9.92
CA TRP A 97 -18.30 6.82 10.55
C TRP A 97 -17.53 7.55 11.66
N GLN A 98 -16.80 6.82 12.51
CA GLN A 98 -15.97 7.41 13.55
C GLN A 98 -14.86 8.29 12.97
N ILE A 99 -14.24 7.86 11.88
CA ILE A 99 -13.28 8.68 11.12
C ILE A 99 -13.95 9.93 10.55
N ALA A 100 -15.12 9.78 9.93
CA ALA A 100 -15.86 10.91 9.37
C ALA A 100 -16.24 11.93 10.44
N MET A 101 -16.68 11.49 11.63
CA MET A 101 -17.04 12.37 12.75
C MET A 101 -15.84 13.19 13.26
N HIS A 102 -14.62 12.66 13.19
CA HIS A 102 -13.41 13.43 13.50
C HIS A 102 -13.22 14.61 12.55
N PHE A 103 -13.39 14.40 11.24
CA PHE A 103 -13.25 15.47 10.24
C PHE A 103 -14.48 16.37 10.11
N LYS A 104 -15.61 15.98 10.73
CA LYS A 104 -16.89 16.67 10.59
C LYS A 104 -16.90 18.08 11.20
N GLY A 105 -15.88 18.49 11.97
CA GLY A 105 -15.63 19.89 12.36
C GLY A 105 -16.89 20.73 12.58
N ASP A 106 -17.51 20.60 13.75
CA ASP A 106 -18.56 21.48 14.30
C ASP A 106 -19.51 22.13 13.27
N ILE A 107 -20.16 21.34 12.40
CA ILE A 107 -21.19 21.83 11.45
C ILE A 107 -22.31 22.60 12.18
N ASN A 108 -22.47 22.36 13.49
CA ASN A 108 -23.43 23.04 14.36
C ASN A 108 -22.94 24.39 14.90
N ALA A 109 -21.64 24.71 14.87
CA ALA A 109 -21.13 26.02 15.27
C ALA A 109 -21.31 27.09 14.18
N ASN A 110 -21.25 26.70 12.90
CA ASN A 110 -21.40 27.65 11.79
C ASN A 110 -22.86 28.01 11.46
N ASN A 111 -23.84 27.22 11.91
CA ASN A 111 -25.27 27.50 11.71
C ASN A 111 -25.92 28.35 12.83
N LYS A 112 -25.18 28.79 13.84
CA LYS A 112 -25.69 29.71 14.87
C LYS A 112 -25.44 31.20 14.58
N ASN A 113 -24.75 31.50 13.47
CA ASN A 113 -24.42 32.86 13.05
C ASN A 113 -25.01 33.24 11.67
N SER A 114 -26.03 32.52 11.17
CA SER A 114 -26.78 32.89 9.96
C SER A 114 -28.22 33.23 10.31
#